data_AF-A0A9W9APR5-F1
#
_entry.id   AF-A0A9W9APR5-F1
#
_cell.length_a   1.000
_cell.length_b   1.000
_cell.length_c   1.000
_cell.angle_alpha   90.00
_cell.angle_beta   90.00
_cell.angle_gamma   90.00
#
_symmetry.space_group_name_H-M   'P 1'
#
loop_
_entity.id
_entity.type
_entity.pdbx_description
1 polymer ?
#
loop_
_entity_poly.entity_id
_entity_poly.type
_entity_poly.pdbx_seq_one_letter_code
_entity_poly.pdbx_strand_id
1 'polypeptide(L)'
;MVLIRSREFLGCLALGTGIWILALLSLMLGVTGSVIGWLEIVLLNTHTLPLEDKVFLFIRTIVLSLLVLLSLIGRHIRVNGFVSIFVGLSKRPGLAFIYSKMVASHYILLLLALASTLVLTLRSVNDTIVNQCTDGTSNRMIIEFCSPGWSLVQGALICIVGASVFVQLYAFVVAGNFAYRLDLETALVFPDSSSFRSDKFHPLEDKPSFLV
;
A
#
# COMPACT_ATOMS: atom_id res chain seq x y z
N MET A 1 24.61 -2.03 9.53
CA MET A 1 23.69 -3.13 9.20
C MET A 1 24.22 -3.82 7.96
N VAL A 2 24.68 -5.07 8.08
CA VAL A 2 25.15 -5.86 6.94
C VAL A 2 23.91 -6.29 6.15
N LEU A 3 23.57 -5.55 5.11
CA LEU A 3 22.56 -5.96 4.13
C LEU A 3 23.11 -7.18 3.40
N ILE A 4 22.62 -8.36 3.77
CA ILE A 4 22.88 -9.60 3.03
C ILE A 4 22.49 -9.34 1.58
N ARG A 5 23.50 -9.34 0.70
CA ARG A 5 23.37 -9.12 -0.74
C ARG A 5 22.74 -10.36 -1.37
N SER A 6 21.50 -10.70 -1.01
CA SER A 6 20.76 -11.75 -1.71
C SER A 6 20.39 -11.23 -3.10
N ARG A 7 21.18 -11.61 -4.10
CA ARG A 7 20.84 -11.39 -5.53
C ARG A 7 19.60 -12.17 -5.94
N GLU A 8 19.16 -13.12 -5.12
CA GLU A 8 18.06 -14.03 -5.41
C GLU A 8 16.87 -13.73 -4.49
N PHE A 9 15.72 -13.58 -5.13
CA PHE A 9 14.43 -13.47 -4.48
C PHE A 9 13.99 -14.89 -4.08
N LEU A 10 13.62 -15.08 -2.81
CA LEU A 10 13.05 -16.32 -2.22
C LEU A 10 12.97 -17.51 -3.22
N GLY A 11 14.07 -18.26 -3.38
CA GLY A 11 14.12 -19.45 -4.24
C GLY A 11 14.33 -19.20 -5.75
N CYS A 12 15.45 -18.55 -6.12
CA CYS A 12 15.92 -18.42 -7.52
C CYS A 12 15.04 -17.60 -8.48
N LEU A 13 13.98 -16.94 -8.02
CA LEU A 13 13.14 -16.11 -8.88
C LEU A 13 13.84 -14.79 -9.18
N ALA A 14 13.85 -14.40 -10.46
CA ALA A 14 14.33 -13.08 -10.86
C ALA A 14 13.51 -12.00 -10.13
N LEU A 15 14.18 -10.98 -9.58
CA LEU A 15 13.56 -9.82 -8.91
C LEU A 15 12.40 -9.24 -9.73
N GLY A 16 12.57 -9.23 -11.06
CA GLY A 16 11.52 -8.93 -12.00
C GLY A 16 10.29 -9.80 -11.75
N THR A 17 10.34 -11.10 -11.97
CA THR A 17 9.17 -11.99 -11.89
C THR A 17 8.44 -11.86 -10.54
N GLY A 18 9.19 -11.71 -9.44
CA GLY A 18 8.63 -11.45 -8.11
C GLY A 18 7.71 -10.23 -8.06
N ILE A 19 8.15 -9.08 -8.57
CA ILE A 19 7.33 -7.85 -8.61
C ILE A 19 6.04 -8.06 -9.41
N TRP A 20 6.07 -8.87 -10.47
CA TRP A 20 4.90 -9.13 -11.30
C TRP A 20 3.87 -9.98 -10.57
N ILE A 21 4.32 -11.05 -9.90
CA ILE A 21 3.46 -11.91 -9.08
C ILE A 21 2.81 -11.10 -7.96
N LEU A 22 3.57 -10.24 -7.28
CA LEU A 22 3.05 -9.37 -6.23
C LEU A 22 2.01 -8.39 -6.76
N ALA A 23 2.25 -7.77 -7.93
CA ALA A 23 1.29 -6.86 -8.53
C ALA A 23 -0.01 -7.57 -8.96
N LEU A 24 0.07 -8.82 -9.43
CA LEU A 24 -1.12 -9.63 -9.71
C LEU A 24 -1.89 -9.98 -8.43
N LEU A 25 -1.17 -10.40 -7.39
CA LEU A 25 -1.77 -10.77 -6.12
C LEU A 25 -2.44 -9.56 -5.44
N SER A 26 -1.77 -8.40 -5.42
CA SER A 26 -2.36 -7.14 -4.95
C SER A 26 -3.59 -6.74 -5.77
N LEU A 27 -3.57 -6.93 -7.10
CA LEU A 27 -4.75 -6.64 -7.92
C LEU A 27 -5.92 -7.56 -7.53
N MET A 28 -5.69 -8.86 -7.40
CA MET A 28 -6.74 -9.83 -7.06
C MET A 28 -7.34 -9.53 -5.68
N LEU A 29 -6.50 -9.28 -4.68
CA LEU A 29 -6.95 -8.92 -3.33
C LEU A 29 -7.69 -7.58 -3.31
N GLY A 30 -7.16 -6.58 -4.02
CA GLY A 30 -7.78 -5.25 -4.11
C GLY A 30 -9.14 -5.28 -4.82
N VAL A 31 -9.26 -5.99 -5.95
CA VAL A 31 -10.52 -6.09 -6.69
C VAL A 31 -11.54 -6.85 -5.87
N THR A 32 -11.17 -8.00 -5.31
CA THR A 32 -12.09 -8.82 -4.49
C THR A 32 -12.56 -8.03 -3.26
N GLY A 33 -11.63 -7.41 -2.53
CA GLY A 33 -11.96 -6.62 -1.35
C GLY A 33 -12.77 -5.36 -1.66
N SER A 34 -12.49 -4.68 -2.78
CA SER A 34 -13.25 -3.51 -3.23
C SER A 34 -14.67 -3.88 -3.62
N VAL A 35 -14.87 -4.96 -4.40
CA VAL A 35 -16.21 -5.43 -4.79
C VAL A 35 -17.04 -5.81 -3.56
N ILE A 36 -16.45 -6.54 -2.61
CA ILE A 36 -17.13 -6.88 -1.35
C ILE A 36 -17.49 -5.61 -0.58
N GLY A 37 -16.56 -4.67 -0.42
CA GLY A 37 -16.80 -3.42 0.31
C GLY A 37 -17.89 -2.54 -0.34
N TRP A 38 -17.91 -2.43 -1.67
CA TRP A 38 -18.97 -1.70 -2.37
C TRP A 38 -20.32 -2.40 -2.26
N LEU A 39 -20.35 -3.73 -2.32
CA LEU A 39 -21.57 -4.50 -2.11
C LEU A 39 -22.13 -4.28 -0.70
N GLU A 40 -21.27 -4.29 0.32
CA GLU A 40 -21.65 -3.93 1.69
C GLU A 40 -22.25 -2.52 1.74
N ILE A 41 -21.60 -1.50 1.15
CA ILE A 41 -22.12 -0.12 1.12
C ILE A 41 -23.53 -0.05 0.50
N VAL A 42 -23.76 -0.77 -0.58
CA VAL A 42 -25.07 -0.81 -1.27
C VAL A 42 -26.13 -1.47 -0.39
N LEU A 43 -25.79 -2.59 0.26
CA LEU A 43 -26.68 -3.25 1.22
C LEU A 43 -26.98 -2.35 2.43
N LEU A 44 -25.96 -1.64 2.95
CA LEU A 44 -26.09 -0.70 4.06
C LEU A 44 -27.01 0.50 3.76
N ASN A 45 -27.27 0.84 2.49
CA ASN A 45 -28.23 1.91 2.19
C ASN A 45 -29.68 1.48 2.41
N THR A 46 -29.95 0.18 2.55
CA THR A 46 -31.30 -0.34 2.83
C THR A 46 -31.58 -0.51 4.32
N HIS A 47 -30.55 -0.56 5.18
CA HIS A 47 -30.69 -0.77 6.63
C HIS A 47 -29.89 0.30 7.39
N THR A 48 -30.54 1.03 8.30
CA THR A 48 -29.91 2.14 9.03
C THR A 48 -28.91 1.63 10.08
N LEU A 49 -27.63 1.65 9.74
CA LEU A 49 -26.52 1.40 10.68
C LEU A 49 -25.99 2.71 11.28
N PRO A 50 -25.32 2.66 12.45
CA PRO A 50 -24.69 3.84 13.03
C PRO A 50 -23.67 4.46 12.06
N LEU A 51 -23.64 5.79 12.04
CA LEU A 51 -22.87 6.57 11.08
C LEU A 51 -21.35 6.30 11.18
N GLU A 52 -20.86 5.96 12.38
CA GLU A 52 -19.46 5.62 12.63
C GLU A 52 -18.99 4.42 11.79
N ASP A 53 -19.73 3.31 11.83
CA ASP A 53 -19.36 2.08 11.13
C ASP A 53 -19.37 2.25 9.61
N LYS A 54 -20.31 3.08 9.10
CA LYS A 54 -20.41 3.41 7.68
C LYS A 54 -19.17 4.14 7.18
N VAL A 55 -18.60 5.06 7.98
CA VAL A 55 -17.40 5.82 7.60
C VAL A 55 -16.19 4.90 7.51
N PHE A 56 -15.99 3.98 8.47
CA PHE A 56 -14.86 3.05 8.43
C PHE A 56 -14.94 2.08 7.25
N LEU A 57 -16.13 1.57 6.96
CA LEU A 57 -16.38 0.69 5.83
C LEU A 57 -16.10 1.40 4.49
N PHE A 58 -16.48 2.67 4.39
CA PHE A 58 -16.18 3.51 3.24
C PHE A 58 -14.68 3.76 3.07
N ILE A 59 -13.97 4.14 4.14
CA ILE A 59 -12.52 4.36 4.14
C ILE A 59 -11.79 3.08 3.69
N ARG A 60 -12.14 1.93 4.27
CA ARG A 60 -11.56 0.63 3.90
C ARG A 60 -11.76 0.33 2.41
N THR A 61 -12.97 0.54 1.89
CA THR A 61 -13.30 0.28 0.49
C THR A 61 -12.51 1.18 -0.46
N ILE A 62 -12.33 2.46 -0.09
CA ILE A 62 -11.47 3.39 -0.85
C ILE A 62 -10.03 2.93 -0.83
N VAL A 63 -9.47 2.56 0.32
CA VAL A 63 -8.08 2.10 0.44
C VAL A 63 -7.85 0.84 -0.41
N LEU A 64 -8.78 -0.13 -0.39
CA LEU A 64 -8.67 -1.32 -1.25
C LEU A 64 -8.81 -0.98 -2.74
N SER A 65 -9.60 0.03 -3.09
CA SER A 65 -9.70 0.52 -4.48
C SER A 65 -8.41 1.23 -4.93
N LEU A 66 -7.76 1.97 -4.03
CA LEU A 66 -6.44 2.56 -4.28
C LEU A 66 -5.38 1.48 -4.49
N LEU A 67 -5.46 0.35 -3.80
CA LEU A 67 -4.58 -0.81 -4.03
C LEU A 67 -4.70 -1.33 -5.46
N VAL A 68 -5.92 -1.40 -6.01
CA VAL A 68 -6.16 -1.77 -7.41
C VAL A 68 -5.50 -0.76 -8.34
N LEU A 69 -5.70 0.54 -8.10
CA LEU A 69 -5.13 1.60 -8.93
C LEU A 69 -3.59 1.56 -8.92
N LEU A 70 -2.97 1.41 -7.75
CA LEU A 70 -1.51 1.28 -7.61
C LEU A 70 -0.98 0.03 -8.32
N SER A 71 -1.73 -1.08 -8.27
CA SER A 71 -1.36 -2.33 -8.97
C SER A 71 -1.43 -2.17 -10.49
N LEU A 72 -2.40 -1.40 -11.00
CA LEU A 72 -2.50 -1.06 -12.42
C LEU A 72 -1.37 -0.13 -12.86
N ILE A 73 -1.04 0.88 -12.06
CA ILE A 73 0.09 1.79 -12.31
C ILE A 73 1.41 1.01 -12.33
N GLY A 74 1.66 0.15 -11.34
CA GLY A 74 2.84 -0.70 -11.28
C GLY A 74 2.96 -1.64 -12.47
N ARG A 75 1.84 -2.20 -12.94
CA ARG A 75 1.77 -3.01 -14.17
C ARG A 75 2.12 -2.17 -15.40
N HIS A 76 1.53 -0.99 -15.55
CA HIS A 76 1.75 -0.11 -16.70
C HIS A 76 3.20 0.39 -16.78
N ILE A 77 3.78 0.81 -15.65
CA ILE A 77 5.20 1.21 -15.54
C ILE A 77 6.11 0.08 -16.04
N ARG A 78 5.78 -1.17 -15.71
CA ARG A 78 6.60 -2.31 -16.12
C ARG A 78 6.40 -2.72 -17.57
N VAL A 79 5.16 -2.77 -18.06
CA VAL A 79 4.90 -3.11 -19.46
C VAL A 79 5.63 -2.13 -20.39
N ASN A 80 5.52 -0.83 -20.10
CA ASN A 80 6.21 0.20 -20.88
C ASN A 80 7.71 0.28 -20.57
N GLY A 81 8.10 -0.03 -19.34
CA GLY A 81 9.51 -0.09 -18.93
C GLY A 81 10.26 -1.26 -19.57
N PHE A 82 9.61 -2.41 -19.78
CA PHE A 82 10.20 -3.56 -20.48
C PHE A 82 10.43 -3.24 -21.95
N VAL A 83 9.49 -2.53 -22.59
CA VAL A 83 9.71 -1.96 -23.94
C VAL A 83 10.88 -0.97 -23.94
N SER A 84 11.03 -0.15 -22.90
CA SER A 84 12.17 0.77 -22.78
C SER A 84 13.51 0.11 -22.42
N ILE A 85 13.54 -1.15 -21.98
CA ILE A 85 14.79 -1.92 -21.85
C ILE A 85 15.27 -2.36 -23.24
N PHE A 86 14.34 -2.68 -24.15
CA PHE A 86 14.67 -2.97 -25.55
C PHE A 86 14.96 -1.70 -26.37
N VAL A 87 14.42 -0.54 -25.96
CA VAL A 87 14.66 0.77 -26.57
C VAL A 87 15.32 1.69 -25.53
N GLY A 88 16.64 1.60 -25.39
CA GLY A 88 17.44 2.09 -24.26
C GLY A 88 17.45 3.60 -23.94
N LEU A 89 16.31 4.27 -23.81
CA LEU A 89 16.24 5.74 -23.68
C LEU A 89 15.31 6.33 -22.60
N SER A 90 14.71 5.56 -21.69
CA SER A 90 13.91 6.17 -20.61
C SER A 90 14.12 5.56 -19.23
N LYS A 91 15.37 5.64 -18.75
CA LYS A 91 15.66 5.57 -17.31
C LYS A 91 15.27 6.91 -16.66
N ARG A 92 14.00 7.10 -16.30
CA ARG A 92 13.59 8.22 -15.43
C ARG A 92 13.53 7.74 -13.97
N PRO A 93 14.64 7.83 -13.19
CA PRO A 93 14.68 7.36 -11.80
C PRO A 93 13.63 8.02 -10.91
N GLY A 94 13.18 9.24 -11.27
CA GLY A 94 12.13 9.95 -10.53
C GLY A 94 10.80 9.19 -10.41
N LEU A 95 10.39 8.42 -11.43
CA LEU A 95 9.12 7.68 -11.38
C LEU A 95 9.16 6.53 -10.36
N ALA A 96 10.30 5.83 -10.28
CA ALA A 96 10.49 4.75 -9.29
C ALA A 96 10.47 5.31 -7.85
N PHE A 97 11.06 6.48 -7.63
CA PHE A 97 11.05 7.14 -6.34
C PHE A 97 9.63 7.57 -5.92
N ILE A 98 8.88 8.21 -6.83
CA ILE A 98 7.48 8.62 -6.57
C ILE A 98 6.61 7.39 -6.27
N TYR A 99 6.75 6.33 -7.05
CA TYR A 99 6.02 5.08 -6.82
C TYR A 99 6.33 4.48 -5.44
N SER A 100 7.61 4.42 -5.05
CA SER A 100 8.01 3.94 -3.71
C SER A 100 7.35 4.75 -2.59
N LYS A 101 7.29 6.08 -2.72
CA LYS A 101 6.62 6.96 -1.75
C LYS A 101 5.10 6.74 -1.71
N MET A 102 4.46 6.56 -2.86
CA MET A 102 3.03 6.24 -2.94
C MET A 102 2.70 4.90 -2.27
N VAL A 103 3.50 3.86 -2.53
CA VAL A 103 3.33 2.54 -1.90
C VAL A 103 3.53 2.63 -0.38
N ALA A 104 4.53 3.37 0.09
CA ALA A 104 4.77 3.57 1.52
C ALA A 104 3.60 4.30 2.20
N SER A 105 3.07 5.36 1.59
CA SER A 105 1.91 6.09 2.10
C SER A 105 0.67 5.19 2.15
N HIS A 106 0.43 4.43 1.08
CA HIS A 106 -0.69 3.49 1.02
C HIS A 106 -0.58 2.38 2.07
N TYR A 107 0.64 1.89 2.34
CA TYR A 107 0.86 0.88 3.37
C TYR A 107 0.40 1.35 4.76
N ILE A 108 0.67 2.61 5.10
CA ILE A 108 0.20 3.21 6.36
C ILE A 108 -1.33 3.26 6.40
N LEU A 109 -1.97 3.69 5.30
CA LEU A 109 -3.44 3.70 5.20
C LEU A 109 -4.05 2.31 5.34
N LEU A 110 -3.38 1.30 4.78
CA LEU A 110 -3.82 -0.10 4.86
C LEU A 110 -3.70 -0.67 6.28
N LEU A 111 -2.64 -0.32 7.01
CA LEU A 111 -2.50 -0.67 8.43
C LEU A 111 -3.59 -0.01 9.28
N LEU A 112 -3.89 1.28 9.04
CA LEU A 112 -4.98 1.96 9.73
C LEU A 112 -6.32 1.30 9.42
N ALA A 113 -6.59 0.96 8.16
CA ALA A 113 -7.81 0.26 7.76
C ALA A 113 -7.92 -1.13 8.41
N LEU A 114 -6.81 -1.87 8.52
CA LEU A 114 -6.77 -3.16 9.24
C LEU A 114 -7.07 -2.99 10.72
N ALA A 115 -6.40 -2.04 11.38
CA ALA A 115 -6.62 -1.75 12.80
C ALA A 115 -8.07 -1.35 13.08
N SER A 116 -8.63 -0.44 12.29
CA SER A 116 -10.05 -0.06 12.39
C SER A 116 -10.98 -1.26 12.17
N THR A 117 -10.70 -2.10 11.17
CA THR A 117 -11.51 -3.30 10.91
C THR A 117 -11.48 -4.26 12.10
N LEU A 118 -10.30 -4.48 12.70
CA LEU A 118 -10.15 -5.32 13.88
C LEU A 118 -10.89 -4.75 15.08
N VAL A 119 -10.76 -3.44 15.34
CA VAL A 119 -11.48 -2.76 16.43
C VAL A 119 -13.00 -2.91 16.26
N LEU A 120 -13.53 -2.69 15.05
CA LEU A 120 -14.95 -2.85 14.79
C LEU A 120 -15.42 -4.30 14.93
N THR A 121 -14.62 -5.26 14.48
CA THR A 121 -14.98 -6.68 14.59
C THR A 121 -14.94 -7.19 16.03
N LEU A 122 -14.05 -6.63 16.86
CA LEU A 122 -13.91 -7.01 18.26
C LEU A 122 -14.83 -6.23 19.20
N ARG A 123 -15.43 -5.12 18.75
CA ARG A 123 -16.36 -4.34 19.55
C ARG A 123 -17.68 -5.10 19.69
N SER A 124 -18.06 -5.44 20.93
CA SER A 124 -19.38 -6.00 21.21
C SER A 124 -20.47 -4.97 20.87
N VAL A 125 -21.44 -5.36 20.05
CA VAL A 125 -22.61 -4.52 19.72
C VAL A 125 -23.71 -4.79 20.74
N ASN A 126 -24.47 -3.74 21.09
CA ASN A 126 -25.64 -3.87 21.96
C ASN A 126 -26.77 -4.65 21.26
N ASP A 127 -27.38 -5.61 21.95
CA ASP A 127 -28.50 -6.42 21.45
C ASP A 127 -29.68 -5.59 20.93
N THR A 128 -29.86 -4.37 21.45
CA THR A 128 -30.91 -3.44 21.00
C THR A 128 -30.73 -3.02 19.55
N ILE A 129 -29.50 -2.79 19.09
CA ILE A 129 -29.19 -2.41 17.71
C ILE A 129 -29.40 -3.60 16.79
N VAL A 130 -29.04 -4.80 17.24
CA VAL A 130 -29.22 -6.05 16.50
C VAL A 130 -30.69 -6.31 16.25
N ASN A 131 -31.53 -6.20 17.29
CA ASN A 131 -32.97 -6.41 17.18
C ASN A 131 -33.63 -5.38 16.27
N GLN A 132 -33.19 -4.12 16.28
CA GLN A 132 -33.68 -3.11 15.33
C GLN A 132 -33.26 -3.40 13.89
N CYS A 133 -32.07 -3.97 13.67
CA CYS A 133 -31.54 -4.32 12.36
C CYS A 133 -32.23 -5.56 11.76
N THR A 134 -32.63 -6.52 12.62
CA THR A 134 -33.30 -7.76 12.21
C THR A 134 -34.83 -7.67 12.21
N ASP A 135 -35.42 -6.56 12.66
CA ASP A 135 -36.87 -6.44 12.76
C ASP A 135 -37.52 -6.50 11.37
N GLY A 136 -38.42 -7.48 11.19
CA GLY A 136 -39.18 -7.68 9.95
C GLY A 136 -38.45 -8.41 8.81
N THR A 137 -37.20 -8.87 8.98
CA THR A 137 -36.48 -9.63 7.94
C THR A 137 -36.29 -11.10 8.31
N SER A 138 -36.67 -12.00 7.40
CA SER A 138 -36.40 -13.45 7.50
C SER A 138 -35.17 -13.87 6.71
N ASN A 139 -34.47 -12.94 6.07
CA ASN A 139 -33.33 -13.24 5.23
C ASN A 139 -32.09 -13.53 6.09
N ARG A 140 -31.64 -14.79 6.08
CA ARG A 140 -30.47 -15.26 6.83
C ARG A 140 -29.21 -14.43 6.57
N MET A 141 -29.02 -13.94 5.35
CA MET A 141 -27.86 -13.11 5.02
C MET A 141 -27.88 -11.78 5.79
N ILE A 142 -29.05 -11.15 5.90
CA ILE A 142 -29.20 -9.88 6.63
C ILE A 142 -29.01 -10.12 8.13
N ILE A 143 -29.52 -11.22 8.66
CA ILE A 143 -29.32 -11.60 10.06
C ILE A 143 -27.83 -11.82 10.37
N GLU A 144 -27.08 -12.51 9.51
CA GLU A 144 -25.63 -12.70 9.66
C GLU A 144 -24.82 -11.40 9.53
N PHE A 145 -25.37 -10.38 8.84
CA PHE A 145 -24.78 -9.03 8.78
C PHE A 145 -25.11 -8.18 10.01
N CYS A 146 -26.33 -8.32 10.55
CA CYS A 146 -26.79 -7.57 11.73
C CYS A 146 -26.29 -8.17 13.05
N SER A 147 -25.99 -9.48 13.10
CA SER A 147 -25.51 -10.14 14.31
C SER A 147 -24.03 -9.83 14.55
N PRO A 148 -23.65 -9.25 15.70
CA PRO A 148 -22.26 -9.09 16.07
C PRO A 148 -21.62 -10.47 16.25
N GLY A 149 -20.45 -10.68 15.64
CA GLY A 149 -19.71 -11.91 15.78
C GLY A 149 -18.81 -12.18 14.60
N TRP A 150 -18.04 -13.27 14.68
CA TRP A 150 -17.26 -13.81 13.57
C TRP A 150 -18.19 -14.29 12.45
N SER A 151 -18.76 -13.36 11.68
CA SER A 151 -19.38 -13.66 10.40
C SER A 151 -18.28 -14.06 9.43
N LEU A 152 -18.57 -15.06 8.60
CA LEU A 152 -17.65 -15.55 7.58
C LEU A 152 -17.23 -14.40 6.64
N VAL A 153 -18.14 -13.45 6.37
CA VAL A 153 -17.87 -12.27 5.54
C VAL A 153 -16.85 -11.34 6.19
N GLN A 154 -17.03 -11.00 7.47
CA GLN A 154 -16.10 -10.14 8.19
C GLN A 154 -14.73 -10.81 8.35
N GLY A 155 -14.71 -12.10 8.66
CA GLY A 155 -13.48 -12.90 8.74
C GLY A 155 -12.73 -12.93 7.40
N ALA A 156 -13.43 -13.17 6.30
CA ALA A 156 -12.86 -13.14 4.95
C ALA A 156 -12.25 -11.78 4.62
N LEU A 157 -12.92 -10.70 5.04
CA LEU A 157 -12.44 -9.35 4.78
C LEU A 157 -11.21 -8.99 5.61
N ILE A 158 -11.15 -9.40 6.88
CA ILE A 158 -9.93 -9.31 7.70
C ILE A 158 -8.79 -10.09 7.03
N CYS A 159 -9.06 -11.29 6.53
CA CYS A 159 -8.05 -12.09 5.82
C CYS A 159 -7.56 -11.39 4.55
N ILE A 160 -8.45 -10.78 3.74
CA ILE A 160 -8.08 -10.05 2.52
C ILE A 160 -7.21 -8.82 2.86
N VAL A 161 -7.62 -8.01 3.84
CA VAL A 161 -6.87 -6.82 4.25
C VAL A 161 -5.53 -7.24 4.86
N GLY A 162 -5.51 -8.25 5.72
CA GLY A 162 -4.30 -8.80 6.32
C GLY A 162 -3.32 -9.33 5.28
N ALA A 163 -3.79 -10.15 4.33
CA ALA A 163 -2.98 -10.61 3.20
C ALA A 163 -2.43 -9.44 2.37
N SER A 164 -3.25 -8.41 2.15
CA SER A 164 -2.84 -7.20 1.42
C SER A 164 -1.72 -6.46 2.14
N VAL A 165 -1.74 -6.39 3.48
CA VAL A 165 -0.65 -5.80 4.29
C VAL A 165 0.65 -6.57 4.08
N PHE A 166 0.64 -7.89 4.12
CA PHE A 166 1.83 -8.70 3.87
C PHE A 166 2.38 -8.50 2.46
N VAL A 167 1.52 -8.49 1.46
CA VAL A 167 1.92 -8.26 0.07
C VAL A 167 2.52 -6.87 -0.11
N GLN A 168 1.93 -5.83 0.50
CA GLN A 168 2.48 -4.48 0.44
C GLN A 168 3.78 -4.31 1.20
N LEU A 169 3.91 -4.89 2.40
CA LEU A 169 5.15 -4.90 3.16
C LEU A 169 6.27 -5.51 2.34
N TYR A 170 5.99 -6.64 1.70
CA TYR A 170 6.96 -7.30 0.86
C TYR A 170 7.31 -6.46 -0.38
N ALA A 171 6.32 -5.87 -1.05
CA ALA A 171 6.54 -4.95 -2.17
C ALA A 171 7.38 -3.72 -1.76
N PHE A 172 7.18 -3.20 -0.55
CA PHE A 172 7.97 -2.09 0.00
C PHE A 172 9.45 -2.49 0.18
N VAL A 173 9.72 -3.68 0.74
CA VAL A 173 11.10 -4.21 0.86
C VAL A 173 11.75 -4.35 -0.51
N VAL A 174 11.04 -4.88 -1.51
CA VAL A 174 11.56 -5.00 -2.88
C VAL A 174 11.88 -3.63 -3.48
N ALA A 175 10.95 -2.68 -3.36
CA ALA A 175 11.10 -1.35 -3.90
C ALA A 175 12.29 -0.62 -3.26
N GLY A 176 12.47 -0.76 -1.94
CA GLY A 176 13.62 -0.21 -1.22
C GLY A 176 14.95 -0.80 -1.69
N ASN A 177 15.03 -2.12 -1.81
CA ASN A 177 16.23 -2.80 -2.33
C ASN A 177 16.55 -2.39 -3.77
N PHE A 178 15.53 -2.21 -4.61
CA PHE A 178 15.69 -1.76 -5.98
C PHE A 178 16.18 -0.31 -6.08
N ALA A 179 15.60 0.60 -5.28
CA ALA A 179 16.03 1.99 -5.21
C ALA A 179 17.49 2.12 -4.76
N TYR A 180 17.89 1.36 -3.73
CA TYR A 180 19.27 1.32 -3.26
C TYR A 180 20.24 0.84 -4.35
N ARG A 181 19.83 -0.15 -5.15
CA ARG A 181 20.65 -0.63 -6.28
C ARG A 181 20.84 0.42 -7.36
N LEU A 182 19.77 1.13 -7.72
CA LEU A 182 19.83 2.22 -8.69
C LEU A 182 20.75 3.35 -8.24
N ASP A 183 20.72 3.68 -6.95
CA ASP A 183 21.59 4.70 -6.36
C ASP A 183 23.07 4.28 -6.44
N LEU A 184 23.37 3.02 -6.08
CA LEU A 184 24.71 2.46 -6.19
C LEU A 184 25.22 2.44 -7.65
N GLU A 185 24.38 2.03 -8.60
CA GLU A 185 24.72 2.02 -10.02
C GLU A 185 24.93 3.44 -10.56
N THR A 186 24.15 4.42 -10.10
CA THR A 186 24.32 5.83 -10.48
C THR A 186 25.61 6.41 -9.91
N ALA A 187 25.94 6.09 -8.65
CA ALA A 187 27.19 6.53 -8.01
C ALA A 187 28.44 5.94 -8.70
N LEU A 188 28.36 4.71 -9.21
CA LEU A 188 29.46 4.08 -9.95
C LEU A 188 29.67 4.67 -11.36
N VAL A 189 28.60 5.17 -12.00
CA VAL A 189 28.68 5.77 -13.35
C VAL A 189 29.18 7.22 -13.29
N PHE A 190 28.90 7.96 -12.20
CA PHE A 190 29.27 9.37 -12.06
C PHE A 190 30.10 9.66 -10.80
N PRO A 191 31.30 9.05 -10.64
CA PRO A 191 32.13 9.23 -9.44
C PRO A 191 32.57 10.69 -9.22
N ASP A 192 32.68 11.50 -10.28
CA ASP A 192 33.21 12.86 -10.21
C ASP A 192 32.17 13.94 -9.84
N SER A 193 30.88 13.62 -9.78
CA SER A 193 29.86 14.63 -9.47
C SER A 193 29.85 15.07 -8.01
N SER A 194 30.44 14.29 -7.10
CA SER A 194 30.61 14.66 -5.69
C SER A 194 31.78 15.62 -5.44
N SER A 195 32.74 15.77 -6.35
CA SER A 195 33.84 16.75 -6.18
C SER A 195 33.34 18.20 -6.31
N PHE A 196 32.33 18.44 -7.14
CA PHE A 196 31.79 19.78 -7.40
C PHE A 196 31.04 20.42 -6.22
N ARG A 197 30.65 19.65 -5.19
CA ARG A 197 29.90 20.20 -4.05
C ARG A 197 30.82 20.65 -2.90
N SER A 198 32.09 20.24 -2.89
CA SER A 198 32.99 20.55 -1.77
C SER A 198 33.73 21.89 -1.91
N ASP A 199 33.81 22.46 -3.12
CA ASP A 199 34.68 23.64 -3.37
C ASP A 199 33.97 25.00 -3.27
N LYS A 200 32.68 25.06 -2.89
CA LYS A 200 31.92 26.33 -2.83
C LYS A 200 31.57 26.85 -1.43
N PHE A 201 32.01 26.17 -0.37
CA PHE A 201 31.99 26.75 0.97
C PHE A 201 33.41 27.17 1.37
N HIS A 202 33.89 28.26 0.75
CA HIS A 202 34.91 29.06 1.42
C HIS A 202 34.21 29.76 2.60
N PRO A 203 34.56 29.46 3.86
CA PRO A 203 34.11 30.29 4.97
C PRO A 203 34.61 31.72 4.71
N LEU A 204 33.69 32.67 4.69
CA LEU A 204 34.01 34.09 4.74
C LEU A 204 34.85 34.31 5.99
N GLU A 205 36.15 34.54 5.78
CA GLU A 205 37.11 34.87 6.80
C GLU A 205 36.76 36.27 7.32
N ASP A 206 36.03 36.33 8.43
CA ASP A 206 35.74 37.57 9.15
C ASP A 206 37.08 38.17 9.62
N LYS A 207 37.56 39.19 8.91
CA LYS A 207 38.66 40.03 9.36
C LYS A 207 38.14 40.98 10.46
N PRO A 208 38.65 40.91 11.70
CA PRO A 208 38.36 41.93 12.69
C PRO A 208 39.16 43.20 12.36
N SER A 209 38.46 44.25 11.93
CA SER A 209 39.00 45.59 11.81
C SER A 209 39.19 46.19 13.22
N PHE A 210 40.41 46.10 13.75
CA PHE A 210 40.88 46.99 14.81
C PHE A 210 41.24 48.34 14.18
N LEU A 211 40.45 49.37 14.46
CA LEU A 211 40.81 50.76 14.25
C LEU A 211 41.18 51.38 15.60
N VAL A 212 42.41 51.90 15.63
CA VAL A 212 43.05 52.73 16.66
C VAL A 212 42.50 54.14 16.61
#